data_AF-A0A5D4M8A9-F1
#
_entry.id   AF-A0A5D4M8A9-F1
#
_cell.length_a   1.000
_cell.length_b   1.000
_cell.length_c   1.000
_cell.angle_alpha   90.00
_cell.angle_beta   90.00
_cell.angle_gamma   90.00
#
_symmetry.space_group_name_H-M   'P 1'
#
loop_
_entity.id
_entity.type
_entity.pdbx_description
1 polymer ?
#
loop_
_entity_poly.entity_id
_entity_poly.type
_entity_poly.pdbx_seq_one_letter_code
_entity_poly.pdbx_strand_id
1 'polypeptide(L)'
;MTKEKIPSDLYEALRNAGFQLETQLNEYIHKYMNQKEFAAAASVFKKAHGRLMDLLQEFHETASPHLKNPTKKDLANVAQLIVQVEEKVDVLSDQVAELTEAVSKLNSISMDKKEQTEPLEVKEEANAWDTLKEAKMKRLHALSEAAKSSIDSKLGSLTSVEKLTGTHLTQLLEMLQGMKKSE
;
A
#
# COMPACT_ATOMS: atom_id res chain seq x y z
N MET A 1 -15.43 3.36 -71.21
CA MET A 1 -15.07 4.06 -69.95
C MET A 1 -15.69 5.45 -69.97
N THR A 2 -17.00 5.56 -69.79
CA THR A 2 -17.72 6.84 -69.72
C THR A 2 -18.01 7.15 -68.24
N LYS A 3 -17.25 8.07 -67.67
CA LYS A 3 -17.52 8.59 -66.32
C LYS A 3 -18.79 9.44 -66.40
N GLU A 4 -19.90 8.92 -65.88
CA GLU A 4 -21.13 9.70 -65.74
C GLU A 4 -20.86 10.88 -64.80
N LYS A 5 -20.88 12.09 -65.37
CA LYS A 5 -20.83 13.32 -64.61
C LYS A 5 -22.24 13.54 -64.06
N ILE A 6 -22.39 13.39 -62.75
CA ILE A 6 -23.58 13.82 -62.01
C ILE A 6 -23.87 15.28 -62.45
N PRO A 7 -25.11 15.62 -62.81
CA PRO A 7 -25.44 16.98 -63.23
C PRO A 7 -25.06 17.96 -62.12
N SER A 8 -24.20 18.94 -62.45
CA SER A 8 -23.59 19.92 -61.53
C SER A 8 -24.61 20.55 -60.57
N ASP A 9 -25.83 20.74 -61.06
CA ASP A 9 -26.94 21.37 -60.38
C ASP A 9 -27.43 20.56 -59.15
N LEU A 10 -27.40 19.22 -59.23
CA LEU A 10 -27.79 18.35 -58.11
C LEU A 10 -26.73 18.36 -57.00
N TYR A 11 -25.45 18.41 -57.39
CA TYR A 11 -24.34 18.48 -56.45
C TYR A 11 -24.32 19.83 -55.73
N GLU A 12 -24.54 20.93 -56.45
CA GLU A 12 -24.64 22.26 -55.86
C GLU A 12 -25.85 22.40 -54.93
N ALA A 13 -27.01 21.88 -55.33
CA ALA A 13 -28.21 21.87 -54.48
C ALA A 13 -28.00 21.07 -53.19
N LEU A 14 -27.41 19.87 -53.28
CA LEU A 14 -27.12 19.05 -52.09
C LEU A 14 -26.07 19.69 -51.19
N ARG A 15 -25.04 20.31 -51.78
CA ARG A 15 -24.00 21.01 -51.02
C ARG A 15 -24.55 22.22 -50.29
N ASN A 16 -25.42 23.00 -50.93
CA ASN A 16 -26.07 24.15 -50.31
C ASN A 16 -27.04 23.73 -49.19
N ALA A 17 -27.81 22.65 -49.40
CA ALA A 17 -28.67 22.09 -48.36
C ALA A 17 -27.87 21.56 -47.16
N GLY A 18 -26.76 20.87 -47.42
CA GLY A 18 -25.83 20.41 -46.38
C GLY A 18 -25.24 21.58 -45.58
N PHE A 19 -24.78 22.62 -46.27
CA PHE A 19 -24.23 23.82 -45.62
C PHE A 19 -25.28 24.57 -44.77
N GLN A 20 -26.53 24.64 -45.25
CA GLN A 20 -27.63 25.22 -44.49
C GLN A 20 -27.95 24.41 -43.23
N LEU A 21 -27.98 23.08 -43.32
CA LEU A 21 -28.18 22.21 -42.16
C LEU A 21 -27.03 22.33 -41.15
N GLU A 22 -25.78 22.34 -41.63
CA GLU A 22 -24.61 22.55 -40.78
C GLU A 22 -24.69 23.88 -40.05
N THR A 23 -25.06 24.95 -40.76
CA THR A 23 -25.19 26.29 -40.17
C THR A 23 -26.30 26.33 -39.12
N GLN A 24 -27.48 25.77 -39.43
CA GLN A 24 -28.60 25.71 -38.49
C GLN A 24 -28.28 24.87 -37.25
N LEU A 25 -27.61 23.72 -37.44
CA LEU A 25 -27.20 22.88 -36.33
C LEU A 25 -26.15 23.57 -35.46
N ASN A 26 -25.20 24.27 -36.08
CA ASN A 26 -24.17 25.00 -35.36
C ASN A 26 -24.78 26.16 -34.56
N GLU A 27 -25.70 26.93 -35.14
CA GLU A 27 -26.46 27.97 -34.44
C GLU A 27 -27.28 27.39 -33.28
N TYR A 28 -27.92 26.23 -33.47
CA TYR A 28 -28.65 25.54 -32.42
C TYR A 28 -27.73 25.11 -31.28
N ILE A 29 -26.60 24.46 -31.58
CA ILE A 29 -25.62 24.04 -30.57
C ILE A 29 -25.07 25.25 -29.81
N HIS A 30 -24.68 26.32 -30.52
CA HIS A 30 -24.22 27.55 -29.89
C HIS A 30 -25.31 28.19 -29.02
N LYS A 31 -26.57 28.20 -29.49
CA LYS A 31 -27.69 28.73 -28.73
C LYS A 31 -27.90 27.94 -27.44
N TYR A 32 -27.86 26.61 -27.46
CA TYR A 32 -28.05 25.76 -26.27
C TYR A 32 -26.86 25.81 -25.30
N MET A 33 -25.63 25.80 -25.80
CA MET A 33 -24.44 25.85 -24.94
C MET A 33 -24.18 27.24 -24.34
N ASN A 34 -24.58 28.30 -25.03
CA ASN A 34 -24.41 29.68 -24.55
C ASN A 34 -25.56 30.15 -23.64
N GLN A 35 -26.56 29.29 -23.38
CA GLN A 35 -27.54 29.60 -22.33
C GLN A 35 -26.87 29.40 -20.98
N LYS A 36 -26.76 30.49 -20.22
CA LYS A 36 -26.31 30.45 -18.82
C LYS A 36 -27.10 29.45 -17.98
N GLU A 37 -28.34 29.17 -18.35
CA GLU A 37 -29.20 28.17 -17.73
C GLU A 37 -28.69 26.74 -17.94
N PHE A 38 -28.17 26.39 -19.12
CA PHE A 38 -27.57 25.07 -19.36
C PHE A 38 -26.26 24.92 -18.58
N ALA A 39 -25.41 25.96 -18.56
CA ALA A 39 -24.20 25.96 -17.74
C ALA A 39 -24.52 25.86 -16.23
N ALA A 40 -25.56 26.55 -15.76
CA ALA A 40 -26.05 26.45 -14.38
C ALA A 40 -26.60 25.06 -14.07
N ALA A 41 -27.44 24.50 -14.94
CA ALA A 41 -27.98 23.14 -14.81
C ALA A 41 -26.86 22.08 -14.81
N ALA A 42 -25.88 22.21 -15.70
CA ALA A 42 -24.71 21.35 -15.74
C ALA A 42 -23.87 21.47 -14.46
N SER A 43 -23.75 22.67 -13.88
CA SER A 43 -23.05 22.86 -12.61
C SER A 43 -23.77 22.20 -11.43
N VAL A 44 -25.11 22.25 -11.41
CA VAL A 44 -25.94 21.57 -10.40
C VAL A 44 -25.86 20.06 -10.57
N PHE A 45 -25.95 19.58 -11.81
CA PHE A 45 -25.78 18.18 -12.15
C PHE A 45 -24.39 17.67 -11.74
N LYS A 46 -23.32 18.44 -12.00
CA LYS A 46 -21.96 18.09 -11.58
C LYS A 46 -21.86 17.97 -10.05
N LYS A 47 -22.48 18.88 -9.31
CA LYS A 47 -22.51 18.80 -7.83
C LYS A 47 -23.31 17.60 -7.34
N ALA A 48 -24.45 17.30 -7.96
CA ALA A 48 -25.27 16.12 -7.62
C ALA A 48 -24.53 14.81 -7.95
N HIS A 49 -23.83 14.77 -9.10
CA HIS A 49 -23.02 13.64 -9.52
C HIS A 49 -21.83 13.41 -8.58
N GLY A 50 -21.17 14.49 -8.14
CA GLY A 50 -20.12 14.42 -7.11
C GLY A 50 -20.64 13.79 -5.83
N ARG A 51 -21.76 14.29 -5.29
CA ARG A 51 -22.40 13.71 -4.09
C ARG A 51 -22.81 12.26 -4.26
N LEU A 52 -23.26 11.87 -5.45
CA LEU A 52 -23.63 10.49 -5.73
C LEU A 52 -22.39 9.58 -5.77
N MET A 53 -21.29 10.06 -6.34
CA MET A 53 -20.01 9.34 -6.31
C MET A 53 -19.43 9.24 -4.90
N ASP A 54 -19.56 10.29 -4.09
CA ASP A 54 -19.15 10.27 -2.68
C ASP A 54 -19.97 9.23 -1.91
N LEU A 55 -21.29 9.16 -2.12
CA LEU A 55 -22.16 8.17 -1.49
C LEU A 55 -21.84 6.74 -1.95
N LEU A 56 -21.58 6.54 -3.25
CA LEU A 56 -21.13 5.25 -3.79
C LEU A 56 -19.78 4.84 -3.20
N GLN A 57 -18.87 5.79 -3.03
CA GLN A 57 -17.58 5.55 -2.40
C GLN A 57 -17.75 5.19 -0.92
N GLU A 58 -18.60 5.89 -0.17
CA GLU A 58 -18.88 5.61 1.24
C GLU A 58 -19.55 4.23 1.41
N PHE A 59 -20.49 3.89 0.52
CA PHE A 59 -21.08 2.55 0.50
C PHE A 59 -20.04 1.49 0.18
N HIS A 60 -19.15 1.74 -0.79
CA HIS A 60 -18.09 0.82 -1.14
C HIS A 60 -17.08 0.65 0.00
N GLU A 61 -16.72 1.72 0.69
CA GLU A 61 -15.86 1.69 1.88
C GLU A 61 -16.51 0.96 3.05
N THR A 62 -17.82 1.07 3.22
CA THR A 62 -18.57 0.37 4.28
C THR A 62 -18.80 -1.11 3.94
N ALA A 63 -18.92 -1.45 2.65
CA ALA A 63 -19.12 -2.81 2.16
C ALA A 63 -17.80 -3.58 1.92
N SER A 64 -16.69 -2.88 1.70
CA SER A 64 -15.33 -3.43 1.49
C SER A 64 -14.79 -4.29 2.65
N PRO A 65 -15.13 -4.04 3.93
CA PRO A 65 -14.80 -4.99 5.00
C PRO A 65 -15.41 -6.38 4.79
N HIS A 66 -16.56 -6.46 4.11
CA HIS A 66 -17.26 -7.70 3.82
C HIS A 66 -16.86 -8.30 2.46
N LEU A 67 -16.66 -7.46 1.44
CA LEU A 67 -16.06 -7.85 0.17
C LEU A 67 -14.57 -7.54 0.23
N LYS A 68 -13.71 -8.56 0.42
CA LYS A 68 -12.23 -8.53 0.46
C LYS A 68 -11.54 -7.84 -0.75
N ASN A 69 -11.93 -6.62 -1.07
CA ASN A 69 -11.49 -5.80 -2.16
C ASN A 69 -10.84 -4.56 -1.54
N PRO A 70 -9.58 -4.29 -1.88
CA PRO A 70 -8.87 -3.13 -1.36
C PRO A 70 -9.53 -1.84 -1.84
N THR A 71 -9.73 -0.88 -0.93
CA THR A 71 -10.34 0.41 -1.26
C THR A 71 -9.27 1.41 -1.71
N LYS A 72 -9.66 2.49 -2.41
CA LYS A 72 -8.75 3.56 -2.84
C LYS A 72 -7.96 4.17 -1.67
N LYS A 73 -8.56 4.24 -0.49
CA LYS A 73 -7.91 4.70 0.76
C LYS A 73 -6.78 3.75 1.19
N ASP A 74 -6.99 2.45 1.09
CA ASP A 74 -5.98 1.46 1.42
C ASP A 74 -4.78 1.57 0.48
N LEU A 75 -5.05 1.73 -0.83
CA LEU A 75 -4.00 1.95 -1.83
C LEU A 75 -3.21 3.25 -1.56
N ALA A 76 -3.89 4.33 -1.19
CA ALA A 76 -3.26 5.60 -0.85
C ALA A 76 -2.39 5.50 0.41
N ASN A 77 -2.87 4.82 1.44
CA ASN A 77 -2.12 4.59 2.68
C ASN A 77 -0.90 3.72 2.42
N VAL A 78 -1.02 2.66 1.62
CA VAL A 78 0.12 1.82 1.22
C VAL A 78 1.14 2.64 0.43
N ALA A 79 0.70 3.46 -0.52
CA ALA A 79 1.60 4.33 -1.28
C ALA A 79 2.35 5.32 -0.36
N GLN A 80 1.66 5.93 0.60
CA GLN A 80 2.28 6.82 1.58
C GLN A 80 3.30 6.09 2.45
N LEU A 81 2.99 4.88 2.91
CA LEU A 81 3.93 4.05 3.66
C LEU A 81 5.17 3.68 2.83
N ILE A 82 4.99 3.39 1.53
CA ILE A 82 6.10 3.11 0.62
C ILE A 82 7.02 4.33 0.52
N VAL A 83 6.47 5.52 0.30
CA VAL A 83 7.26 6.76 0.24
C VAL A 83 8.01 7.00 1.55
N GLN A 84 7.36 6.80 2.70
CA GLN A 84 8.02 6.95 4.01
C GLN A 84 9.14 5.93 4.24
N VAL A 85 8.99 4.70 3.71
CA VAL A 85 10.03 3.69 3.80
C VAL A 85 11.18 4.04 2.89
N GLU A 86 10.91 4.52 1.68
CA GLU A 86 11.92 5.00 0.73
C GLU A 86 12.76 6.13 1.36
N GLU A 87 12.13 7.18 1.89
CA GLU A 87 12.84 8.27 2.57
C GLU A 87 13.68 7.78 3.75
N LYS A 88 13.17 6.84 4.55
CA LYS A 88 13.93 6.29 5.68
C LYS A 88 15.10 5.42 5.24
N VAL A 89 14.96 4.69 4.14
CA VAL A 89 16.05 3.88 3.56
C VAL A 89 17.13 4.79 3.00
N ASP A 90 16.77 5.89 2.36
CA ASP A 90 17.73 6.88 1.86
C ASP A 90 18.54 7.49 3.00
N VAL A 91 17.88 7.95 4.07
CA VAL A 91 18.58 8.47 5.26
C VAL A 91 19.52 7.43 5.86
N LEU A 92 19.11 6.16 5.92
CA LEU A 92 19.97 5.08 6.40
C LEU A 92 21.18 4.86 5.48
N SER A 93 20.96 4.91 4.16
CA SER A 93 22.01 4.79 3.16
C SER A 93 23.05 5.89 3.31
N ASP A 94 22.61 7.13 3.50
CA ASP A 94 23.49 8.28 3.74
C ASP A 94 24.29 8.12 5.03
N GLN A 95 23.65 7.69 6.13
CA GLN A 95 24.34 7.42 7.39
C GLN A 95 25.36 6.29 7.28
N VAL A 96 25.06 5.24 6.51
CA VAL A 96 26.01 4.14 6.26
C VAL A 96 27.18 4.63 5.41
N ALA A 97 26.93 5.48 4.41
CA ALA A 97 27.98 6.09 3.61
C ALA A 97 28.89 6.99 4.46
N GLU A 98 28.31 7.85 5.29
CA GLU A 98 29.05 8.72 6.22
C GLU A 98 29.87 7.90 7.22
N LEU A 99 29.28 6.84 7.79
CA LEU A 99 29.98 5.95 8.72
C LEU A 99 31.12 5.21 8.02
N THR A 100 30.90 4.74 6.79
CA THR A 100 31.94 4.07 5.99
C THR A 100 33.08 5.03 5.66
N GLU A 101 32.76 6.28 5.34
CA GLU A 101 33.75 7.33 5.10
C GLU A 101 34.52 7.67 6.39
N ALA A 102 33.83 7.78 7.53
CA ALA A 102 34.45 8.02 8.83
C ALA A 102 35.39 6.88 9.24
N VAL A 103 34.98 5.63 9.06
CA VAL A 103 35.84 4.45 9.29
C VAL A 103 37.02 4.42 8.33
N SER A 104 36.83 4.76 7.05
CA SER A 104 37.91 4.84 6.06
C SER A 104 38.92 5.93 6.43
N LYS A 105 38.44 7.11 6.84
CA LYS A 105 39.28 8.21 7.33
C LYS A 105 40.06 7.79 8.57
N LEU A 106 39.42 7.16 9.56
CA LEU A 106 40.10 6.66 10.76
C LEU A 106 41.15 5.60 10.42
N ASN A 107 40.87 4.70 9.47
CA ASN A 107 41.84 3.70 9.04
C ASN A 107 43.03 4.33 8.30
N SER A 108 42.80 5.36 7.47
CA SER A 108 43.88 6.12 6.82
C SER A 108 44.75 6.89 7.84
N ILE A 109 44.14 7.52 8.85
CA ILE A 109 44.86 8.20 9.94
C ILE A 109 45.68 7.20 10.77
N SER A 110 45.17 5.98 10.94
CA SER A 110 45.86 4.89 11.64
C SER A 110 47.03 4.31 10.82
N MET A 111 47.02 4.47 9.49
CA MET A 111 48.14 4.12 8.62
C MET A 111 49.22 5.21 8.61
N ASP A 112 48.84 6.49 8.61
CA ASP A 112 49.79 7.62 8.75
C ASP A 112 50.49 7.62 10.12
N LYS A 113 49.81 7.15 11.17
CA LYS A 113 50.41 7.06 12.52
C LYS A 113 51.35 5.85 12.70
N LYS A 114 51.35 4.89 11.77
CA LYS A 114 52.21 3.70 11.81
C LYS A 114 53.61 3.89 11.22
N GLU A 115 53.88 5.02 10.56
CA GLU A 115 55.25 5.35 10.10
C GLU A 115 56.15 5.92 11.21
N GLN A 116 55.61 6.21 12.39
CA GLN A 116 56.40 6.61 13.56
C GLN A 116 55.86 5.97 14.83
N THR A 117 56.10 4.68 15.02
CA THR A 117 56.44 4.06 16.33
C THR A 117 56.58 2.54 16.18
N GLU A 118 57.65 2.01 16.76
CA GLU A 118 58.02 0.59 16.80
C GLU A 118 56.94 -0.34 17.38
N PRO A 119 56.98 -1.65 17.04
CA PRO A 119 55.90 -2.58 17.33
C PRO A 119 55.98 -3.14 18.75
N LEU A 120 55.13 -2.64 19.65
CA LEU A 120 54.79 -3.30 20.91
C LEU A 120 53.27 -3.20 21.12
N GLU A 121 52.68 -4.31 21.59
CA GLU A 121 51.26 -4.48 21.99
C GLU A 121 50.26 -4.94 20.91
N VAL A 122 50.31 -6.23 20.52
CA VAL A 122 49.22 -6.89 19.73
C VAL A 122 48.58 -8.08 20.48
N LYS A 123 48.94 -8.33 21.74
CA LYS A 123 48.44 -9.52 22.47
C LYS A 123 47.21 -9.28 23.35
N GLU A 124 46.95 -8.05 23.78
CA GLU A 124 45.84 -7.78 24.72
C GLU A 124 44.51 -7.49 24.00
N GLU A 125 44.55 -6.82 22.85
CA GLU A 125 43.32 -6.51 22.09
C GLU A 125 42.65 -7.75 21.50
N ALA A 126 43.43 -8.76 21.07
CA ALA A 126 42.88 -10.01 20.53
C ALA A 126 41.98 -10.73 21.56
N ASN A 127 42.40 -10.76 22.82
CA ASN A 127 41.65 -11.38 23.91
C ASN A 127 40.37 -10.58 24.27
N ALA A 128 40.40 -9.25 24.11
CA ALA A 128 39.24 -8.40 24.34
C ALA A 128 38.14 -8.60 23.27
N TRP A 129 38.53 -8.80 22.01
CA TRP A 129 37.59 -9.08 20.92
C TRP A 129 36.94 -10.46 21.03
N ASP A 130 37.69 -11.46 21.51
CA ASP A 130 37.17 -12.82 21.65
C ASP A 130 36.23 -12.94 22.85
N THR A 131 36.55 -12.29 23.97
CA THR A 131 35.65 -12.21 25.13
C THR A 131 34.34 -11.46 24.82
N LEU A 132 34.40 -10.41 24.00
CA LEU A 132 33.21 -9.66 23.56
C LEU A 132 32.31 -10.49 22.62
N LYS A 133 32.91 -11.25 21.69
CA LYS A 133 32.18 -12.16 20.80
C LYS A 133 31.45 -13.25 21.59
N GLU A 134 32.11 -13.85 22.57
CA GLU A 134 31.51 -14.86 23.43
C GLU A 134 30.36 -14.29 24.27
N ALA A 135 30.51 -13.10 24.84
CA ALA A 135 29.46 -12.42 25.59
C ALA A 135 28.23 -12.12 24.72
N LYS A 136 28.45 -11.69 23.46
CA LYS A 136 27.37 -11.44 22.49
C LYS A 136 26.65 -12.72 22.09
N MET A 137 27.38 -13.81 21.85
CA MET A 137 26.80 -15.13 21.55
C MET A 137 25.96 -15.66 22.71
N LYS A 138 26.45 -15.54 23.96
CA LYS A 138 25.67 -15.92 25.15
C LYS A 138 24.38 -15.12 25.29
N ARG A 139 24.42 -13.80 25.00
CA ARG A 139 23.22 -12.94 25.00
C ARG A 139 22.22 -13.32 23.92
N LEU A 140 22.67 -13.62 22.70
CA LEU A 140 21.79 -14.08 21.61
C LEU A 140 21.15 -15.43 21.94
N HIS A 141 21.91 -16.36 22.52
CA HIS A 141 21.37 -17.64 22.95
C HIS A 141 20.33 -17.46 24.06
N ALA A 142 20.60 -16.63 25.07
CA ALA A 142 19.64 -16.32 26.13
C ALA A 142 18.37 -15.64 25.59
N LEU A 143 18.49 -14.72 24.64
CA LEU A 143 17.36 -14.10 23.94
C LEU A 143 16.56 -15.13 23.13
N SER A 144 17.23 -16.07 22.47
CA SER A 144 16.56 -17.13 21.71
C SER A 144 15.79 -18.09 22.60
N GLU A 145 16.33 -18.45 23.76
CA GLU A 145 15.66 -19.29 24.76
C GLU A 145 14.53 -18.54 25.47
N ALA A 146 14.71 -17.24 25.75
CA ALA A 146 13.64 -16.37 26.23
C ALA A 146 12.50 -16.21 25.19
N ALA A 147 12.85 -16.11 23.90
CA ALA A 147 11.88 -16.05 22.82
C ALA A 147 11.14 -17.39 22.67
N LYS A 148 11.83 -18.53 22.69
CA LYS A 148 11.19 -19.86 22.65
C LYS A 148 10.26 -20.07 23.84
N SER A 149 10.70 -19.78 25.07
CA SER A 149 9.84 -19.88 26.26
C SER A 149 8.66 -18.89 26.25
N SER A 150 8.83 -17.71 25.65
CA SER A 150 7.72 -16.77 25.41
C SER A 150 6.75 -17.26 24.33
N ILE A 151 7.21 -18.02 23.34
CA ILE A 151 6.37 -18.62 22.29
C ILE A 151 5.62 -19.83 22.88
N ASP A 152 6.30 -20.68 23.65
CA ASP A 152 5.71 -21.87 24.28
C ASP A 152 4.67 -21.50 25.34
N SER A 153 4.90 -20.45 26.14
CA SER A 153 3.90 -19.94 27.09
C SER A 153 2.67 -19.37 26.38
N LYS A 154 2.85 -18.73 25.22
CA LYS A 154 1.72 -18.27 24.37
C LYS A 154 0.99 -19.45 23.72
N LEU A 155 1.70 -20.49 23.28
CA LEU A 155 1.10 -21.70 22.69
C LEU A 155 0.35 -22.55 23.75
N GLY A 156 0.86 -22.61 24.98
CA GLY A 156 0.19 -23.23 26.13
C GLY A 156 -1.11 -22.51 26.54
N SER A 157 -1.16 -21.18 26.39
CA SER A 157 -2.38 -20.40 26.63
C SER A 157 -3.46 -20.63 25.56
N LEU A 158 -3.07 -20.85 24.30
CA LEU A 158 -4.00 -21.15 23.20
C LEU A 158 -4.59 -22.56 23.32
N THR A 159 -3.77 -23.57 23.66
CA THR A 159 -4.24 -24.95 23.85
C THR A 159 -5.11 -25.12 25.11
N SER A 160 -4.94 -24.26 26.12
CA SER A 160 -5.79 -24.24 27.31
C SER A 160 -7.16 -23.60 27.03
N VAL A 161 -7.22 -22.56 26.19
CA VAL A 161 -8.50 -21.94 25.75
C VAL A 161 -9.29 -22.91 24.86
N GLU A 162 -8.62 -23.65 23.97
CA GLU A 162 -9.28 -24.64 23.09
C GLU A 162 -9.82 -25.85 23.88
N LYS A 163 -9.10 -26.30 24.93
CA LYS A 163 -9.58 -27.35 25.83
C LYS A 163 -10.80 -26.95 26.67
N LEU A 164 -10.91 -25.67 27.06
CA LEU A 164 -12.08 -25.16 27.80
C LEU A 164 -13.34 -25.04 26.93
N THR A 165 -13.20 -24.77 25.63
CA THR A 165 -14.36 -24.74 24.71
C THR A 165 -14.80 -26.14 24.29
N GLY A 166 -13.87 -27.09 24.20
CA GLY A 166 -14.18 -28.48 23.84
C GLY A 166 -15.00 -29.21 24.90
N THR A 167 -14.66 -29.06 26.18
CA THR A 167 -15.37 -29.74 27.29
C THR A 167 -16.80 -29.23 27.47
N HIS A 168 -17.03 -27.93 27.28
CA HIS A 168 -18.36 -27.35 27.41
C HIS A 168 -19.30 -27.75 26.26
N LEU A 169 -18.75 -28.00 25.06
CA LEU A 169 -19.50 -28.53 23.92
C LEU A 169 -19.83 -30.01 24.08
N THR A 170 -18.90 -30.83 24.58
CA THR A 170 -19.18 -32.26 24.85
C THR A 170 -20.22 -32.45 25.94
N GLN A 171 -20.19 -31.60 26.98
CA GLN A 171 -21.16 -31.63 28.07
C GLN A 171 -22.58 -31.20 27.61
N LEU A 172 -22.68 -30.23 26.68
CA LEU A 172 -23.94 -29.87 26.02
C LEU A 172 -24.47 -30.98 25.10
N LEU A 173 -23.57 -31.69 24.40
CA LEU A 173 -23.96 -32.80 23.52
C LEU A 173 -24.49 -33.99 24.33
N GLU A 174 -23.90 -34.28 25.48
CA GLU A 174 -24.38 -35.32 26.41
C GLU A 174 -25.76 -34.97 26.99
N MET A 175 -26.00 -33.72 27.38
CA MET A 175 -27.32 -33.28 27.86
C MET A 175 -28.41 -33.40 26.78
N LEU A 176 -28.09 -33.09 25.52
CA LEU A 176 -29.04 -33.22 24.40
C LEU A 176 -29.30 -34.69 24.02
N GLN A 177 -28.31 -35.56 24.13
CA GLN A 177 -28.50 -37.00 23.89
C GLN A 177 -29.26 -37.71 25.02
N GLY A 178 -29.17 -37.20 26.26
CA GLY A 178 -29.95 -37.69 27.39
C GLY A 178 -31.46 -37.43 27.25
N MET A 179 -31.85 -36.27 26.71
CA MET A 179 -33.28 -35.94 26.52
C MET A 179 -33.95 -36.72 25.38
N LYS A 180 -33.20 -37.26 24.43
CA LYS A 180 -33.76 -38.06 23.31
C LYS A 180 -34.00 -39.54 23.66
N LYS A 181 -33.61 -39.99 24.85
CA LYS A 181 -33.81 -41.37 25.32
C LYS A 181 -34.96 -41.52 26.35
N SER A 182 -35.73 -40.46 26.60
CA SER A 182 -36.90 -40.49 27.50
C SER A 182 -38.23 -40.23 26.78
N GLU A 183 -38.40 -40.76 25.57
CA GLU A 183 -39.70 -40.97 24.93
C GLU A 183 -39.91 -42.46 24.67
#